data_AF-A0A0Q5E7F5-F1
#
_entry.id   AF-A0A0Q5E7F5-F1
#
_cell.length_a   1.000
_cell.length_b   1.000
_cell.length_c   1.000
_cell.angle_alpha   90.00
_cell.angle_beta   90.00
_cell.angle_gamma   90.00
#
_symmetry.space_group_name_H-M   'P 1'
#
loop_
_entity.id
_entity.type
_entity.pdbx_description
1 polymer ?
#
loop_
_entity_poly.entity_id
_entity_poly.type
_entity_poly.pdbx_seq_one_letter_code
_entity_poly.pdbx_strand_id
1 'polypeptide(L)'
;MTAPPDHPAPREARLFAAGHGVLVCRYPVATDLPIPLAVPEPPGLRLLSWTFTGFGGPESDPAGLLVLQDGAAALAEGGVLTLETHFRDQAIACPKPRPVAELARPARAALGEAVLAAVMPDTLDALATLFPLLAPAVAESPVPETAPRLALAGDDAHRATLSGSTVPNYLLLRAGSTWSCARVATAELRFGPAPEIDLTLAPAWGNPRGATVETAFLLGPGTVTPARLRREGGR
;
A
#
# COMPACT_ATOMS: atom_id res chain seq x y z
N MET A 1 47.08 -11.91 -5.90
CA MET A 1 45.80 -11.39 -6.41
C MET A 1 44.73 -11.75 -5.41
N THR A 2 44.39 -10.82 -4.53
CA THR A 2 43.24 -10.95 -3.61
C THR A 2 41.98 -10.66 -4.42
N ALA A 3 41.03 -11.60 -4.43
CA ALA A 3 39.71 -11.35 -4.99
C ALA A 3 39.07 -10.14 -4.27
N PRO A 4 38.35 -9.25 -4.98
CA PRO A 4 37.60 -8.20 -4.32
C PRO A 4 36.50 -8.86 -3.47
N PRO A 5 36.11 -8.27 -2.32
CA PRO A 5 34.99 -8.77 -1.55
C PRO A 5 33.71 -8.67 -2.40
N ASP A 6 33.11 -9.82 -2.72
CA ASP A 6 31.93 -10.00 -3.59
C ASP A 6 30.60 -9.55 -2.96
N HIS A 7 30.65 -8.68 -1.94
CA HIS A 7 29.46 -8.18 -1.29
C HIS A 7 29.55 -6.65 -1.17
N PRO A 8 28.70 -5.87 -1.88
CA PRO A 8 28.55 -4.47 -1.55
C PRO A 8 28.13 -4.39 -0.08
N ALA A 9 28.85 -3.59 0.72
CA ALA A 9 28.53 -3.41 2.13
C ALA A 9 27.03 -3.03 2.27
N PRO A 10 26.27 -3.68 3.16
CA PRO A 10 24.87 -3.35 3.34
C PRO A 10 24.74 -1.88 3.69
N ARG A 11 23.98 -1.14 2.86
CA ARG A 11 23.76 0.29 3.05
C ARG A 11 23.00 0.52 4.35
N GLU A 12 23.42 1.52 5.11
CA GLU A 12 22.75 1.94 6.35
C GLU A 12 21.25 2.17 6.16
N ALA A 13 20.49 1.98 7.24
CA ALA A 13 19.07 2.26 7.22
C ALA A 13 18.80 3.75 6.94
N ARG A 14 17.65 4.02 6.32
CA ARG A 14 17.19 5.36 5.96
C ARG A 14 15.75 5.52 6.40
N LEU A 15 15.43 6.70 6.91
CA LEU A 15 14.10 7.03 7.37
C LEU A 15 13.54 8.17 6.51
N PHE A 16 12.27 8.06 6.14
CA PHE A 16 11.60 9.04 5.29
C PHE A 16 10.27 9.47 5.90
N ALA A 17 9.97 10.76 5.96
CA ALA A 17 8.73 11.32 6.48
C ALA A 17 7.72 11.61 5.36
N ALA A 18 6.53 11.02 5.49
CA ALA A 18 5.39 11.22 4.58
C ALA A 18 4.37 12.26 5.11
N GLY A 19 4.51 12.69 6.37
CA GLY A 19 3.63 13.65 7.03
C GLY A 19 2.66 12.98 8.01
N HIS A 20 2.04 13.77 8.89
CA HIS A 20 1.08 13.30 9.90
C HIS A 20 1.58 12.12 10.75
N GLY A 21 2.87 12.10 11.09
CA GLY A 21 3.49 11.02 11.86
C GLY A 21 3.77 9.74 11.07
N VAL A 22 3.54 9.70 9.76
CA VAL A 22 3.82 8.52 8.93
C VAL A 22 5.25 8.54 8.43
N LEU A 23 5.96 7.43 8.65
CA LEU A 23 7.35 7.23 8.27
C LEU A 23 7.51 5.98 7.40
N VAL A 24 8.50 6.00 6.51
CA VAL A 24 8.98 4.83 5.78
C VAL A 24 10.42 4.57 6.21
N CYS A 25 10.68 3.42 6.82
CA CYS A 25 12.03 2.97 7.13
C CYS A 25 12.50 1.97 6.06
N ARG A 26 13.62 2.27 5.40
CA ARG A 26 14.34 1.33 4.56
C ARG A 26 15.54 0.82 5.33
N TYR A 27 15.67 -0.48 5.53
CA TYR A 27 16.82 -1.08 6.20
C TYR A 27 17.41 -2.21 5.38
N PRO A 28 18.74 -2.45 5.45
CA PRO A 28 19.36 -3.58 4.78
C PRO A 28 18.84 -4.88 5.39
N VAL A 29 18.50 -5.83 4.54
CA VAL A 29 17.99 -7.14 4.98
C VAL A 29 19.05 -8.21 4.71
N ALA A 30 19.24 -9.09 5.69
CA ALA A 30 20.10 -10.25 5.54
C ALA A 30 19.41 -11.34 4.71
N THR A 31 20.19 -12.34 4.27
CA THR A 31 19.71 -13.41 3.37
C THR A 31 18.62 -14.29 3.96
N ASP A 32 18.42 -14.24 5.27
CA ASP A 32 17.39 -14.95 6.03
C ASP A 32 15.99 -14.31 5.92
N LEU A 33 15.87 -13.12 5.31
CA LEU A 33 14.60 -12.42 5.05
C LEU A 33 13.62 -12.44 6.23
N PRO A 34 14.02 -11.92 7.41
CA PRO A 34 13.19 -11.99 8.60
C PRO A 34 11.90 -11.18 8.42
N ILE A 35 10.77 -11.89 8.33
CA ILE A 35 9.41 -11.33 8.25
C ILE A 35 9.14 -10.41 9.45
N PRO A 36 8.92 -9.09 9.22
CA PRO A 36 8.51 -8.14 10.26
C PRO A 36 7.17 -8.54 10.89
N LEU A 37 7.11 -8.53 12.22
CA LEU A 37 5.90 -8.83 12.99
C LEU A 37 5.36 -7.60 13.70
N ALA A 38 6.24 -6.88 14.43
CA ALA A 38 5.88 -5.71 15.21
C ALA A 38 7.09 -4.79 15.42
N VAL A 39 6.83 -3.61 16.00
CA VAL A 39 7.87 -2.67 16.45
C VAL A 39 7.59 -2.35 17.91
N PRO A 40 8.15 -3.13 18.87
CA PRO A 40 7.88 -2.93 20.29
C PRO A 40 8.53 -1.66 20.87
N GLU A 41 9.61 -1.18 20.26
CA GLU A 41 10.37 -0.01 20.73
C GLU A 41 10.73 0.92 19.57
N PRO A 42 10.68 2.25 19.75
CA PRO A 42 10.18 2.96 20.95
C PRO A 42 8.65 2.84 21.13
N PRO A 43 8.11 3.05 22.35
CA PRO A 43 6.67 2.96 22.58
C PRO A 43 5.92 4.03 21.80
N GLY A 44 4.74 3.69 21.28
CA GLY A 44 3.92 4.59 20.46
C GLY A 44 4.26 4.57 18.96
N LEU A 45 5.26 3.79 18.55
CA LEU A 45 5.54 3.48 17.15
C LEU A 45 4.74 2.24 16.74
N ARG A 46 3.92 2.34 15.68
CA ARG A 46 3.12 1.21 15.17
C ARG A 46 3.59 0.81 13.78
N LEU A 47 3.78 -0.48 13.55
CA LEU A 47 3.97 -1.04 12.21
C LEU A 47 2.63 -1.10 11.48
N LEU A 48 2.49 -0.36 10.38
CA LEU A 48 1.28 -0.33 9.55
C LEU A 48 1.32 -1.34 8.41
N SER A 49 2.49 -1.46 7.76
CA SER A 49 2.72 -2.37 6.65
C SER A 49 4.22 -2.58 6.46
N TRP A 50 4.59 -3.59 5.69
CA TRP A 50 5.97 -3.83 5.30
C TRP A 50 6.05 -4.57 3.97
N THR A 51 7.21 -4.49 3.33
CA THR A 51 7.54 -5.27 2.13
C THR A 51 9.04 -5.38 1.99
N PHE A 52 9.49 -6.19 1.04
CA PHE A 52 10.90 -6.25 0.67
C PHE A 52 11.10 -5.75 -0.77
N THR A 53 12.28 -5.24 -1.07
CA THR A 53 12.65 -4.71 -2.39
C THR A 53 14.10 -5.05 -2.72
N GLY A 54 14.48 -4.87 -3.99
CA GLY A 54 15.89 -4.91 -4.42
C GLY A 54 16.43 -6.30 -4.73
N PHE A 55 15.55 -7.29 -4.93
CA PHE A 55 15.93 -8.63 -5.39
C PHE A 55 16.01 -8.72 -6.91
N GLY A 56 16.87 -9.61 -7.40
CA GLY A 56 16.84 -10.10 -8.78
C GLY A 56 17.36 -9.12 -9.85
N GLY A 57 17.90 -7.97 -9.47
CA GLY A 57 18.53 -7.01 -10.39
C GLY A 57 20.05 -7.18 -10.49
N PRO A 58 20.68 -6.60 -11.53
CA PRO A 58 22.14 -6.63 -11.71
C PRO A 58 22.90 -5.88 -10.60
N GLU A 59 22.26 -4.90 -9.95
CA GLU A 59 22.74 -4.23 -8.73
C GLU A 59 21.80 -4.60 -7.56
N SER A 60 21.89 -5.85 -7.10
CA SER A 60 21.10 -6.34 -5.96
C SER A 60 21.38 -5.50 -4.71
N ASP A 61 20.34 -4.87 -4.16
CA ASP A 61 20.38 -4.07 -2.91
C ASP A 61 19.17 -4.45 -2.05
N PRO A 62 19.12 -5.69 -1.52
CA PRO A 62 18.00 -6.21 -0.76
C PRO A 62 17.72 -5.35 0.47
N ALA A 63 16.47 -4.91 0.59
CA ALA A 63 16.06 -4.08 1.70
C ALA A 63 14.64 -4.40 2.14
N GLY A 64 14.42 -4.25 3.44
CA GLY A 64 13.11 -4.20 4.04
C GLY A 64 12.62 -2.77 4.03
N LEU A 65 11.33 -2.61 3.76
CA LEU A 65 10.62 -1.36 3.83
C LEU A 65 9.53 -1.51 4.89
N LEU A 66 9.59 -0.70 5.94
CA LEU A 66 8.57 -0.63 6.99
C LEU A 66 7.79 0.67 6.82
N VAL A 67 6.47 0.59 6.88
CA VAL A 67 5.59 1.76 7.01
C VAL A 67 5.19 1.86 8.47
N LEU A 68 5.54 2.98 9.08
CA LEU A 68 5.40 3.20 10.52
C LEU A 68 4.48 4.39 10.78
N GLN A 69 3.71 4.31 11.86
CA GLN A 69 3.01 5.44 12.45
C GLN A 69 3.70 5.82 13.75
N ASP A 70 4.29 7.00 13.77
CA ASP A 70 4.99 7.62 14.89
C ASP A 70 4.17 8.77 15.46
N GLY A 71 3.07 8.42 16.14
CA GLY A 71 2.17 9.42 16.73
C GLY A 71 2.80 10.25 17.85
N ALA A 72 3.87 9.74 18.46
CA ALA A 72 4.61 10.38 19.55
C ALA A 72 5.88 11.12 19.06
N ALA A 73 6.17 11.11 17.76
CA ALA A 73 7.36 11.71 17.16
C ALA A 73 8.69 11.16 17.76
N ALA A 74 8.71 9.90 18.18
CA ALA A 74 9.85 9.25 18.81
C ALA A 74 11.08 9.16 17.90
N LEU A 75 10.90 9.16 16.58
CA LEU A 75 11.97 9.12 15.58
C LEU A 75 12.16 10.44 14.83
N ALA A 76 11.59 11.56 15.31
CA ALA A 76 11.65 12.86 14.62
C ALA A 76 13.09 13.38 14.39
N GLU A 77 14.01 13.08 15.30
CA GLU A 77 15.43 13.43 15.21
C GLU A 77 16.34 12.22 14.86
N GLY A 78 15.73 11.09 14.47
CA GLY A 78 16.40 9.80 14.37
C GLY A 78 16.47 9.08 15.72
N GLY A 79 16.97 7.86 15.72
CA GLY A 79 17.01 7.01 16.92
C GLY A 79 17.26 5.55 16.57
N VAL A 80 16.84 4.65 17.46
CA VAL A 80 16.87 3.21 17.22
C VAL A 80 15.45 2.68 17.41
N LEU A 81 14.99 1.86 16.48
CA LEU A 81 13.78 1.06 16.66
C LEU A 81 14.17 -0.41 16.81
N THR A 82 13.38 -1.14 17.59
CA THR A 82 13.47 -2.61 17.66
C THR A 82 12.40 -3.18 16.75
N LEU A 83 12.81 -3.96 15.76
CA LEU A 83 11.92 -4.70 14.89
C LEU A 83 11.81 -6.14 15.40
N GLU A 84 10.62 -6.53 15.83
CA GLU A 84 10.30 -7.93 16.10
C GLU A 84 10.11 -8.66 14.77
N THR A 85 10.71 -9.83 14.64
CA THR A 85 10.59 -10.67 13.45
C THR A 85 10.31 -12.11 13.83
N HIS A 86 9.86 -12.93 12.88
CA HIS A 86 9.64 -14.37 13.11
C HIS A 86 10.90 -15.16 13.47
N PHE A 87 12.08 -14.56 13.39
CA PHE A 87 13.37 -15.21 13.68
C PHE A 87 14.01 -14.65 14.95
N ARG A 88 14.28 -13.34 14.96
CA ARG A 88 14.86 -12.63 16.11
C ARG A 88 14.56 -11.14 16.05
N ASP A 89 14.63 -10.48 17.19
CA ASP A 89 14.52 -9.03 17.24
C ASP A 89 15.76 -8.38 16.63
N GLN A 90 15.55 -7.29 15.90
CA GLN A 90 16.60 -6.54 15.23
C GLN A 90 16.54 -5.07 15.63
N ALA A 91 17.62 -4.56 16.21
CA ALA A 91 17.79 -3.12 16.40
C ALA A 91 18.16 -2.48 15.05
N ILE A 92 17.40 -1.45 14.66
CA ILE A 92 17.61 -0.69 13.43
C ILE A 92 17.92 0.75 13.82
N ALA A 93 19.15 1.19 13.56
CA ALA A 93 19.56 2.57 13.75
C ALA A 93 18.99 3.43 12.60
N CYS A 94 18.10 4.34 12.93
CA CYS A 94 17.43 5.23 11.99
C CYS A 94 18.05 6.63 12.05
N PRO A 95 18.59 7.17 10.94
CA PRO A 95 19.00 8.57 10.89
C PRO A 95 17.78 9.49 10.93
N LYS A 96 18.02 10.80 11.06
CA LYS A 96 16.99 11.82 10.95
C LYS A 96 16.15 11.63 9.66
N PRO A 97 14.80 11.68 9.74
CA PRO A 97 13.94 11.50 8.58
C PRO A 97 14.22 12.49 7.46
N ARG A 98 14.23 12.00 6.22
CA ARG A 98 14.27 12.81 4.99
C ARG A 98 12.87 12.92 4.37
N PRO A 99 12.60 13.85 3.44
CA PRO A 99 11.33 13.86 2.72
C PRO A 99 11.06 12.55 1.97
N VAL A 100 9.84 12.02 2.05
CA VAL A 100 9.45 10.78 1.35
C VAL A 100 9.56 10.88 -0.18
N ALA A 101 9.59 12.09 -0.73
CA ALA A 101 9.86 12.34 -2.13
C ALA A 101 11.27 11.89 -2.58
N GLU A 102 12.21 11.66 -1.65
CA GLU A 102 13.54 11.10 -1.95
C GLU A 102 13.55 9.57 -2.07
N LEU A 103 12.45 8.89 -1.71
CA LEU A 103 12.38 7.42 -1.79
C LEU A 103 12.55 6.96 -3.25
N ALA A 104 13.41 5.98 -3.52
CA ALA A 104 13.68 5.54 -4.89
C ALA A 104 12.47 4.84 -5.54
N ARG A 105 12.36 4.90 -6.87
CA ARG A 105 11.24 4.30 -7.64
C ARG A 105 10.99 2.82 -7.34
N PRO A 106 11.99 1.92 -7.26
CA PRO A 106 11.74 0.52 -6.93
C PRO A 106 11.10 0.32 -5.55
N ALA A 107 11.52 1.11 -4.56
CA ALA A 107 10.94 1.06 -3.22
C ALA A 107 9.49 1.57 -3.19
N ARG A 108 9.18 2.61 -3.98
CA ARG A 108 7.78 3.07 -4.16
C ARG A 108 6.91 1.98 -4.79
N ALA A 109 7.44 1.27 -5.79
CA ALA A 109 6.71 0.18 -6.44
C ALA A 109 6.41 -0.97 -5.47
N ALA A 110 7.42 -1.43 -4.72
CA ALA A 110 7.23 -2.47 -3.71
C ALA A 110 6.22 -2.06 -2.62
N LEU A 111 6.27 -0.79 -2.18
CA LEU A 111 5.32 -0.27 -1.18
C LEU A 111 3.89 -0.15 -1.70
N GLY A 112 3.69 0.06 -3.00
CA GLY A 112 2.36 0.24 -3.58
C GLY A 112 1.40 -0.88 -3.19
N GLU A 113 1.79 -2.12 -3.47
CA GLU A 113 0.97 -3.29 -3.14
C GLU A 113 0.80 -3.49 -1.63
N ALA A 114 1.89 -3.41 -0.87
CA ALA A 114 1.87 -3.64 0.58
C ALA A 114 1.05 -2.58 1.33
N VAL A 115 1.11 -1.32 0.91
CA VAL A 115 0.29 -0.24 1.49
C VAL A 115 -1.18 -0.48 1.16
N LEU A 116 -1.50 -0.79 -0.10
CA LEU A 116 -2.88 -1.07 -0.50
C LEU A 116 -3.47 -2.28 0.25
N ALA A 117 -2.67 -3.33 0.48
CA ALA A 117 -3.10 -4.53 1.20
C ALA A 117 -3.33 -4.28 2.70
N ALA A 118 -2.68 -3.26 3.26
CA ALA A 118 -2.79 -2.88 4.67
C ALA A 118 -3.91 -1.86 4.94
N VAL A 119 -4.64 -1.40 3.91
CA VAL A 119 -5.74 -0.45 4.08
C VAL A 119 -6.91 -1.11 4.82
N MET A 120 -7.13 -0.63 6.04
CA MET A 120 -8.22 -0.97 6.95
C MET A 120 -8.79 0.33 7.54
N PRO A 121 -10.01 0.36 8.12
CA PRO A 121 -10.58 1.59 8.67
C PRO A 121 -9.68 2.35 9.64
N ASP A 122 -8.96 1.62 10.48
CA ASP A 122 -8.08 2.17 11.51
C ASP A 122 -6.70 2.58 10.98
N THR A 123 -6.33 2.16 9.76
CA THR A 123 -5.04 2.50 9.13
C THR A 123 -5.19 3.44 7.95
N LEU A 124 -6.40 3.61 7.41
CA LEU A 124 -6.68 4.35 6.17
C LEU A 124 -6.18 5.80 6.24
N ASP A 125 -6.49 6.53 7.31
CA ASP A 125 -6.10 7.94 7.42
C ASP A 125 -4.57 8.12 7.42
N ALA A 126 -3.85 7.22 8.11
CA ALA A 126 -2.40 7.23 8.10
C ALA A 126 -1.85 6.85 6.71
N LEU A 127 -2.29 5.72 6.16
CA LEU A 127 -1.79 5.23 4.86
C LEU A 127 -2.14 6.15 3.68
N ALA A 128 -3.24 6.91 3.77
CA ALA A 128 -3.66 7.86 2.74
C ALA A 128 -2.60 8.94 2.45
N THR A 129 -1.75 9.28 3.42
CA THR A 129 -0.62 10.20 3.24
C THR A 129 0.39 9.71 2.19
N LEU A 130 0.46 8.40 1.94
CA LEU A 130 1.37 7.79 0.98
C LEU A 130 0.77 7.69 -0.43
N PHE A 131 -0.55 7.77 -0.60
CA PHE A 131 -1.20 7.56 -1.90
C PHE A 131 -0.68 8.48 -3.01
N PRO A 132 -0.44 9.79 -2.80
CA PRO A 132 0.13 10.64 -3.86
C PRO A 132 1.51 10.17 -4.34
N LEU A 133 2.35 9.68 -3.41
CA LEU A 133 3.68 9.16 -3.73
C LEU A 133 3.61 7.84 -4.51
N LEU A 134 2.67 6.98 -4.14
CA LEU A 134 2.53 5.63 -4.70
C LEU A 134 1.73 5.60 -6.00
N ALA A 135 0.97 6.66 -6.29
CA ALA A 135 0.05 6.69 -7.43
C ALA A 135 0.69 6.36 -8.79
N PRO A 136 1.88 6.86 -9.15
CA PRO A 136 2.51 6.49 -10.41
C PRO A 136 2.82 4.99 -10.49
N ALA A 137 3.33 4.40 -9.41
CA ALA A 137 3.69 2.99 -9.40
C ALA A 137 2.46 2.08 -9.51
N VAL A 138 1.37 2.46 -8.83
CA VAL A 138 0.09 1.76 -8.89
C VAL A 138 -0.58 1.90 -10.27
N ALA A 139 -0.40 3.05 -10.94
CA ALA A 139 -0.92 3.29 -12.29
C ALA A 139 -0.27 2.40 -13.35
N GLU A 140 1.00 2.07 -13.16
CA GLU A 140 1.79 1.26 -14.09
C GLU A 140 1.50 -0.25 -13.95
N SER A 141 0.80 -0.68 -12.89
CA SER A 141 0.46 -2.07 -12.67
C SER A 141 -0.56 -2.56 -13.72
N PRO A 142 -0.28 -3.64 -14.47
CA PRO A 142 -1.20 -4.15 -15.47
C PRO A 142 -2.47 -4.71 -14.83
N VAL A 143 -3.63 -4.43 -15.44
CA VAL A 143 -4.91 -5.00 -15.02
C VAL A 143 -5.15 -6.29 -15.83
N PRO A 144 -5.23 -7.48 -15.19
CA PRO A 144 -5.44 -8.73 -15.89
C PRO A 144 -6.76 -8.77 -16.67
N GLU A 145 -6.82 -9.50 -17.78
CA GLU A 145 -8.07 -9.73 -18.52
C GLU A 145 -9.11 -10.54 -17.73
N THR A 146 -8.68 -11.24 -16.68
CA THR A 146 -9.54 -11.97 -15.76
C THR A 146 -10.06 -11.09 -14.61
N ALA A 147 -9.59 -9.84 -14.52
CA ALA A 147 -10.01 -8.94 -13.45
C ALA A 147 -11.53 -8.68 -13.48
N PRO A 148 -12.15 -8.61 -12.30
CA PRO A 148 -13.58 -8.32 -12.19
C PRO A 148 -13.89 -6.94 -12.79
N ARG A 149 -15.07 -6.83 -13.37
CA ARG A 149 -15.60 -5.60 -13.96
C ARG A 149 -16.38 -4.83 -12.91
N LEU A 150 -16.05 -3.56 -12.74
CA LEU A 150 -16.72 -2.63 -11.83
C LEU A 150 -17.45 -1.55 -12.65
N ALA A 151 -18.75 -1.44 -12.46
CA ALA A 151 -19.55 -0.33 -12.96
C ALA A 151 -19.90 0.60 -11.80
N LEU A 152 -19.56 1.87 -11.92
CA LEU A 152 -19.97 2.91 -10.97
C LEU A 152 -21.29 3.50 -11.47
N ALA A 153 -22.29 3.65 -10.59
CA ALA A 153 -23.55 4.29 -10.98
C ALA A 153 -23.28 5.79 -11.18
N GLY A 154 -23.42 6.29 -12.42
CA GLY A 154 -22.91 7.61 -12.83
C GLY A 154 -23.16 8.75 -11.84
N ASP A 155 -24.42 8.97 -11.46
CA ASP A 155 -24.82 10.03 -10.53
C ASP A 155 -24.91 9.56 -9.06
N ASP A 156 -24.95 8.25 -8.82
CA ASP A 156 -25.07 7.67 -7.47
C ASP A 156 -23.71 7.13 -7.01
N ALA A 157 -22.91 8.01 -6.42
CA ALA A 157 -21.61 7.67 -5.83
C ALA A 157 -21.70 6.63 -4.70
N HIS A 158 -22.90 6.28 -4.24
CA HIS A 158 -23.13 5.27 -3.22
C HIS A 158 -23.46 3.89 -3.79
N ARG A 159 -23.47 3.71 -5.11
CA ARG A 159 -23.78 2.44 -5.75
C ARG A 159 -22.75 2.04 -6.79
N ALA A 160 -22.43 0.75 -6.80
CA ALA A 160 -21.64 0.13 -7.84
C ALA A 160 -22.10 -1.31 -8.09
N THR A 161 -21.90 -1.80 -9.31
CA THR A 161 -22.12 -3.21 -9.65
C THR A 161 -20.78 -3.85 -9.97
N LEU A 162 -20.52 -5.01 -9.38
CA LEU A 162 -19.29 -5.77 -9.51
C LEU A 162 -19.57 -7.15 -10.11
N SER A 163 -18.84 -7.54 -11.15
CA SER A 163 -18.93 -8.91 -11.67
C SER A 163 -18.20 -9.90 -10.75
N GLY A 164 -18.71 -11.11 -10.63
CA GLY A 164 -18.14 -12.17 -9.80
C GLY A 164 -18.96 -12.42 -8.54
N SER A 165 -18.38 -13.16 -7.60
CA SER A 165 -19.02 -13.54 -6.34
C SER A 165 -18.22 -13.15 -5.10
N THR A 166 -17.06 -12.52 -5.27
CA THR A 166 -16.20 -12.07 -4.17
C THR A 166 -16.54 -10.64 -3.78
N VAL A 167 -17.00 -10.47 -2.54
CA VAL A 167 -17.34 -9.16 -1.99
C VAL A 167 -16.09 -8.52 -1.36
N PRO A 168 -15.64 -7.34 -1.81
CA PRO A 168 -14.56 -6.62 -1.14
C PRO A 168 -15.06 -5.89 0.11
N ASN A 169 -14.14 -5.55 1.01
CA ASN A 169 -14.44 -4.69 2.16
C ASN A 169 -14.47 -3.21 1.76
N TYR A 170 -13.56 -2.80 0.87
CA TYR A 170 -13.43 -1.43 0.40
C TYR A 170 -13.23 -1.35 -1.11
N LEU A 171 -13.64 -0.22 -1.67
CA LEU A 171 -13.30 0.22 -3.01
C LEU A 171 -12.37 1.43 -2.91
N LEU A 172 -11.18 1.30 -3.46
CA LEU A 172 -10.26 2.42 -3.62
C LEU A 172 -10.28 2.85 -5.08
N LEU A 173 -10.65 4.11 -5.29
CA LEU A 173 -10.83 4.70 -6.61
C LEU A 173 -9.81 5.83 -6.80
N ARG A 174 -9.29 5.93 -8.02
CA ARG A 174 -8.39 7.00 -8.43
C ARG A 174 -8.92 7.73 -9.65
N ALA A 175 -8.87 9.05 -9.60
CA ALA A 175 -9.14 9.93 -10.73
C ALA A 175 -8.01 10.98 -10.81
N GLY A 176 -7.09 10.85 -11.77
CA GLY A 176 -5.91 11.70 -11.87
C GLY A 176 -4.98 11.56 -10.66
N SER A 177 -4.77 12.64 -9.91
CA SER A 177 -4.02 12.62 -8.64
C SER A 177 -4.90 12.39 -7.40
N THR A 178 -6.22 12.38 -7.58
CA THR A 178 -7.19 12.29 -6.49
C THR A 178 -7.51 10.84 -6.20
N TRP A 179 -7.57 10.53 -4.91
CA TRP A 179 -7.95 9.21 -4.40
C TRP A 179 -9.20 9.33 -3.54
N SER A 180 -9.98 8.25 -3.52
CA SER A 180 -11.10 8.11 -2.60
C SER A 180 -11.29 6.66 -2.21
N CYS A 181 -11.74 6.42 -0.99
CA CYS A 181 -12.04 5.11 -0.46
C CYS A 181 -13.49 5.06 0.01
N ALA A 182 -14.20 4.01 -0.38
CA ALA A 182 -15.54 3.74 0.11
C ALA A 182 -15.59 2.34 0.73
N ARG A 183 -16.24 2.22 1.89
CA ARG A 183 -16.55 0.94 2.53
C ARG A 183 -17.76 0.33 1.83
N VAL A 184 -17.71 -0.97 1.58
CA VAL A 184 -18.90 -1.73 1.19
C VAL A 184 -19.80 -1.87 2.42
N ALA A 185 -20.93 -1.17 2.41
CA ALA A 185 -21.92 -1.19 3.48
C ALA A 185 -22.82 -2.41 3.37
N THR A 186 -23.27 -2.72 2.16
CA THR A 186 -24.05 -3.92 1.83
C THR A 186 -23.65 -4.45 0.47
N ALA A 187 -23.85 -5.75 0.27
CA ALA A 187 -23.61 -6.44 -0.99
C ALA A 187 -24.75 -7.43 -1.25
N GLU A 188 -25.44 -7.28 -2.39
CA GLU A 188 -26.50 -8.17 -2.82
C GLU A 188 -26.00 -9.02 -3.98
N LEU A 189 -25.81 -10.31 -3.74
CA LEU A 189 -25.33 -11.24 -4.76
C LEU A 189 -26.47 -11.75 -5.64
N ARG A 190 -26.26 -11.67 -6.95
CA ARG A 190 -27.12 -12.25 -7.97
C ARG A 190 -26.39 -13.43 -8.61
N PHE A 191 -26.88 -14.63 -8.34
CA PHE A 191 -26.33 -15.86 -8.89
C PHE A 191 -26.89 -16.16 -10.28
N GLY A 192 -26.05 -16.68 -11.15
CA GLY A 192 -26.39 -17.01 -12.53
C GLY A 192 -25.14 -17.42 -13.32
N PRO A 193 -25.25 -17.67 -14.64
CA PRO A 193 -24.10 -18.00 -15.48
C PRO A 193 -23.05 -16.87 -15.54
N ALA A 194 -23.45 -15.64 -15.22
CA ALA A 194 -22.56 -14.49 -15.01
C ALA A 194 -22.94 -13.83 -13.67
N PRO A 195 -22.29 -14.18 -12.56
CA PRO A 195 -22.64 -13.64 -11.25
C PRO A 195 -22.31 -12.15 -11.17
N GLU A 196 -23.17 -11.40 -10.49
CA GLU A 196 -23.04 -9.96 -10.26
C GLU A 196 -23.35 -9.63 -8.79
N ILE A 197 -22.78 -8.53 -8.30
CA ILE A 197 -22.93 -8.05 -6.93
C ILE A 197 -23.31 -6.57 -7.00
N ASP A 198 -24.47 -6.23 -6.47
CA ASP A 198 -24.83 -4.83 -6.26
C ASP A 198 -24.31 -4.37 -4.90
N LEU A 199 -23.47 -3.34 -4.91
CA LEU A 199 -22.79 -2.79 -3.75
C LEU A 199 -23.44 -1.48 -3.35
N THR A 200 -23.74 -1.33 -2.06
CA THR A 200 -23.97 -0.01 -1.44
C THR A 200 -22.70 0.45 -0.75
N LEU A 201 -22.30 1.69 -1.02
CA LEU A 201 -21.02 2.27 -0.63
C LEU A 201 -21.21 3.39 0.39
N ALA A 202 -20.52 3.27 1.53
CA ALA A 202 -20.39 4.34 2.50
C ALA A 202 -19.03 5.04 2.29
N PRO A 203 -18.99 6.37 2.07
CA PRO A 203 -17.72 7.09 1.98
C PRO A 203 -16.89 6.86 3.24
N ALA A 204 -15.65 6.40 3.07
CA ALA A 204 -14.71 6.21 4.16
C ALA A 204 -13.69 7.36 4.18
N TRP A 205 -13.19 7.77 3.01
CA TRP A 205 -12.21 8.83 2.87
C TRP A 205 -12.21 9.42 1.45
N GLY A 206 -11.87 10.71 1.34
CA GLY A 206 -11.86 11.42 0.06
C GLY A 206 -13.25 11.60 -0.54
N ASN A 207 -13.31 12.20 -1.74
CA ASN A 207 -14.57 12.41 -2.44
C ASN A 207 -14.35 12.28 -3.96
N PRO A 208 -14.89 11.25 -4.63
CA PRO A 208 -14.70 11.08 -6.08
C PRO A 208 -15.61 12.01 -6.93
N ARG A 209 -16.43 12.88 -6.31
CA ARG A 209 -17.47 13.64 -7.01
C ARG A 209 -16.96 14.32 -8.29
N GLY A 210 -17.60 13.97 -9.40
CA GLY A 210 -17.46 14.64 -10.70
C GLY A 210 -16.20 14.30 -11.49
N ALA A 211 -15.31 13.44 -10.99
CA ALA A 211 -14.08 13.08 -11.67
C ALA A 211 -14.20 11.70 -12.34
N THR A 212 -13.71 11.58 -13.58
CA THR A 212 -13.66 10.30 -14.29
C THR A 212 -12.67 9.37 -13.58
N VAL A 213 -13.17 8.27 -13.03
CA VAL A 213 -12.32 7.25 -12.40
C VAL A 213 -11.49 6.55 -13.48
N GLU A 214 -10.19 6.44 -13.24
CA GLU A 214 -9.19 5.85 -14.14
C GLU A 214 -8.73 4.48 -13.64
N THR A 215 -8.71 4.30 -12.31
CA THR A 215 -8.25 3.06 -11.68
C THR A 215 -9.13 2.72 -10.49
N ALA A 216 -9.42 1.44 -10.32
CA ALA A 216 -10.15 0.92 -9.17
C ALA A 216 -9.49 -0.34 -8.61
N PHE A 217 -9.42 -0.41 -7.29
CA PHE A 217 -8.96 -1.56 -6.55
C PHE A 217 -10.03 -2.04 -5.59
N LEU A 218 -10.23 -3.35 -5.57
CA LEU A 218 -11.06 -4.06 -4.62
C LEU A 218 -10.14 -4.50 -3.48
N LEU A 219 -10.42 -4.02 -2.27
CA LEU A 219 -9.61 -4.31 -1.10
C LEU A 219 -10.36 -5.32 -0.22
N GLY A 220 -9.77 -6.51 -0.05
CA GLY A 220 -10.23 -7.54 0.88
C GLY A 220 -9.19 -7.78 1.98
N PRO A 221 -9.45 -8.69 2.94
CA PRO A 221 -8.48 -9.03 3.98
C PRO A 221 -7.16 -9.52 3.35
N GLY A 222 -6.11 -8.70 3.45
CA GLY A 222 -4.79 -9.00 2.89
C GLY A 222 -4.75 -9.15 1.36
N THR A 223 -5.77 -8.68 0.64
CA THR A 223 -5.87 -8.85 -0.81
C THR A 223 -6.18 -7.53 -1.51
N VAL A 224 -5.48 -7.29 -2.62
CA VAL A 224 -5.68 -6.14 -3.49
C VAL A 224 -5.94 -6.68 -4.88
N THR A 225 -7.16 -6.50 -5.38
CA THR A 225 -7.53 -6.94 -6.72
C THR A 225 -7.81 -5.73 -7.60
N PRO A 226 -7.06 -5.50 -8.69
CA PRO A 226 -7.41 -4.45 -9.64
C PRO A 226 -8.74 -4.79 -10.31
N ALA A 227 -9.58 -3.79 -10.55
CA ALA A 227 -10.85 -3.93 -11.26
C ALA A 227 -10.82 -3.21 -12.60
N ARG A 228 -11.47 -3.81 -13.60
CA ARG A 228 -11.71 -3.15 -14.89
C ARG A 228 -12.93 -2.27 -14.80
N LEU A 229 -12.77 -0.99 -15.07
CA LEU A 229 -13.88 -0.05 -15.09
C LEU A 229 -14.75 -0.31 -16.33
N ARG A 230 -16.04 -0.56 -16.11
CA ARG A 230 -17.04 -0.58 -17.17
C ARG A 230 -17.45 0.85 -17.44
N ARG A 231 -17.06 1.39 -18.60
CA ARG A 231 -17.62 2.67 -19.06
C ARG A 231 -19.11 2.46 -19.32
N GLU A 232 -19.97 3.29 -18.74
CA GLU A 232 -21.34 3.40 -19.22
C GLU A 232 -21.30 4.02 -20.62
N GLY A 233 -21.67 3.23 -21.63
CA GLY A 233 -21.99 3.72 -22.97
C GLY A 233 -20.96 3.43 -24.07
N GLY A 234 -21.18 2.32 -24.75
CA GLY A 234 -20.93 2.17 -26.18
C GLY A 234 -21.95 1.17 -26.70
N ARG A 235 -23.08 1.66 -27.19
CA ARG A 235 -23.96 0.88 -28.08
C ARG A 235 -23.24 0.63 -29.39
#